data_AF-F6HTL9-F1
#
_entry.id   AF-F6HTL9-F1
#
_cell.length_a   1.000
_cell.length_b   1.000
_cell.length_c   1.000
_cell.angle_alpha   90.00
_cell.angle_beta   90.00
_cell.angle_gamma   90.00
#
_symmetry.space_group_name_H-M   'P 1'
#
loop_
_entity.id
_entity.type
_entity.pdbx_description
1 polymer ?
#
loop_
_entity_poly.entity_id
_entity_poly.type
_entity_poly.pdbx_seq_one_letter_code
_entity_poly.pdbx_strand_id
1 'polypeptide(L)' 'MANVGPDSNGSQFFITIVATHWLDGKHVVFDKVLSRMKVVYKIKELAHGNG' A
#
# COMPACT_ATOMS: atom_id res chain seq x y z
N MET A 1 -3.95 -0.79 5.76
CA MET A 1 -4.37 0.54 6.24
C MET A 1 -3.16 1.26 6.77
N ALA A 2 -2.92 2.51 6.37
CA ALA A 2 -1.85 3.30 6.98
C ALA A 2 -2.29 3.77 8.38
N ASN A 3 -1.35 3.77 9.32
CA ASN A 3 -1.60 4.13 10.72
C ASN A 3 -0.30 4.68 11.37
N VAL A 4 -0.42 5.19 12.60
CA VAL A 4 0.68 5.69 13.45
C VAL A 4 0.79 4.86 14.74
N GLY A 5 0.25 3.65 14.75
CA GLY A 5 0.15 2.77 15.90
C GLY A 5 -1.15 1.96 15.92
N PRO A 6 -1.35 1.11 16.95
CA PRO A 6 -2.61 0.38 17.15
C PRO A 6 -3.81 1.34 17.19
N ASP A 7 -4.93 0.90 16.60
CA ASP A 7 -6.22 1.59 16.61
C ASP A 7 -6.24 3.04 16.08
N SER A 8 -5.23 3.43 15.30
CA SER A 8 -5.13 4.78 14.71
C SER A 8 -5.40 4.80 13.20
N ASN A 9 -6.29 3.92 12.71
CA ASN A 9 -6.66 3.91 11.30
C ASN A 9 -7.50 5.15 10.97
N GLY A 10 -7.12 5.86 9.90
CA GLY A 10 -7.93 6.92 9.29
C GLY A 10 -8.41 6.52 7.90
N SER A 11 -8.40 7.47 6.96
CA SER A 11 -8.73 7.21 5.55
C SER A 11 -7.51 6.83 4.69
N GLN A 12 -6.29 6.95 5.23
CA GLN A 12 -5.07 6.68 4.48
C GLN A 12 -4.89 5.17 4.25
N PHE A 13 -4.56 4.80 3.01
CA PHE A 13 -4.29 3.43 2.60
C PHE A 13 -3.04 3.37 1.73
N PHE A 14 -2.55 2.16 1.49
CA PHE A 14 -1.46 1.88 0.58
C PHE A 14 -1.76 0.59 -0.20
N ILE A 15 -1.15 0.46 -1.38
CA ILE A 15 -1.20 -0.75 -2.20
C ILE A 15 0.21 -1.33 -2.23
N THR A 16 0.35 -2.58 -1.82
CA THR A 16 1.63 -3.30 -1.84
C THR A 16 1.98 -3.74 -3.26
N ILE A 17 3.20 -3.45 -3.72
CA ILE A 17 3.72 -3.90 -5.03
C ILE A 17 4.66 -5.11 -4.93
N VAL A 18 4.98 -5.54 -3.71
CA VAL A 18 5.76 -6.74 -3.36
C VAL A 18 5.15 -7.35 -2.09
N ALA A 19 5.53 -8.58 -1.73
CA ALA A 19 5.15 -9.15 -0.45
C ALA A 19 5.81 -8.38 0.71
N THR A 20 5.03 -8.03 1.73
CA THR A 20 5.47 -7.15 2.85
C THR A 20 5.18 -7.76 4.22
N HIS A 21 5.73 -8.94 4.50
CA HIS A 21 5.46 -9.69 5.75
C HIS A 21 5.80 -8.92 7.04
N TRP A 22 6.71 -7.94 6.98
CA TRP A 22 7.06 -7.10 8.13
C TRP A 22 5.91 -6.16 8.59
N LEU A 23 4.84 -6.04 7.80
CA LEU A 23 3.63 -5.28 8.13
C LEU A 23 2.54 -6.14 8.79
N ASP A 24 2.71 -7.46 8.84
CA ASP A 24 1.72 -8.39 9.37
C ASP A 24 1.45 -8.06 10.86
N GLY A 25 0.17 -8.04 11.25
CA GLY A 25 -0.28 -7.65 12.59
C GLY A 25 -0.15 -6.16 12.94
N LYS A 26 0.55 -5.35 12.13
CA LYS A 26 0.71 -3.89 12.33
C LYS A 26 -0.25 -3.07 11.48
N HIS A 27 -0.57 -3.56 10.28
CA HIS A 27 -1.47 -2.90 9.35
C HIS A 27 -2.58 -3.84 8.92
N VAL A 28 -3.83 -3.37 9.00
CA VAL A 28 -5.00 -4.14 8.57
C VAL A 28 -4.99 -4.27 7.04
N VAL A 29 -5.03 -5.50 6.54
CA VAL A 29 -5.34 -5.82 5.14
C VAL A 29 -6.84 -5.93 5.00
N PHE A 30 -7.43 -5.15 4.09
CA PHE A 30 -8.89 -5.10 3.91
C PHE A 30 -9.35 -5.62 2.55
N ASP A 31 -8.52 -5.59 1.51
CA ASP A 31 -8.85 -6.10 0.18
C ASP A 31 -7.59 -6.29 -0.69
N LYS A 32 -7.77 -6.75 -1.95
CA LYS A 32 -6.75 -6.90 -2.98
C LYS A 32 -7.22 -6.34 -4.32
N VAL A 33 -6.27 -5.84 -5.12
CA VAL A 33 -6.56 -5.41 -6.49
C VAL A 33 -6.84 -6.62 -7.38
N LEU A 34 -8.06 -6.71 -7.94
CA LEU A 34 -8.47 -7.83 -8.79
C LEU A 34 -8.08 -7.66 -10.27
N SER A 35 -7.97 -6.43 -10.76
CA SER A 35 -7.63 -6.14 -12.15
C SER A 35 -6.89 -4.81 -12.29
N ARG A 36 -6.27 -4.58 -13.46
CA ARG A 36 -5.57 -3.32 -13.81
C ARG A 36 -4.38 -2.94 -12.91
N MET A 37 -3.68 -3.92 -12.34
CA MET A 37 -2.39 -3.70 -11.63
C MET A 37 -1.35 -2.89 -12.42
N LYS A 38 -1.43 -2.90 -13.75
CA LYS A 38 -0.62 -2.03 -14.63
C LYS A 38 -0.72 -0.53 -14.29
N VAL A 39 -1.87 -0.06 -13.81
CA VAL A 39 -2.04 1.34 -13.39
C VAL A 39 -1.24 1.62 -12.13
N VAL A 40 -1.28 0.70 -11.16
CA VAL A 40 -0.48 0.78 -9.92
C VAL A 40 1.01 0.82 -10.25
N TYR A 41 1.47 -0.02 -11.17
CA TYR A 41 2.87 0.01 -11.62
C TYR A 41 3.27 1.31 -12.32
N LYS A 42 2.38 1.88 -13.16
CA LYS A 42 2.63 3.19 -13.78
C LYS A 42 2.76 4.30 -12.73
N ILE A 43 1.95 4.27 -11.66
CA ILE A 43 2.07 5.21 -10.54
C ILE A 43 3.43 5.04 -9.83
N LYS A 44 3.86 3.79 -9.59
CA LYS A 44 5.19 3.49 -9.03
C LYS A 44 6.30 4.10 -9.89
N GLU A 45 6.26 3.90 -11.21
CA GLU A 45 7.28 4.42 -12.13
C GLU A 45 7.37 5.96 -12.09
N LEU A 46 6.24 6.65 -11.99
CA LEU A 46 6.21 8.11 -11.84
C LEU A 46 6.75 8.60 -10.49
N ALA A 47 6.67 7.77 -9.45
CA ALA A 47 7.17 8.10 -8.12
C ALA A 47 8.71 8.08 -8.03
N HIS A 48 9.36 7.38 -8.97
CA HIS A 48 10.80 7.54 -9.21
C HIS A 48 11.00 8.88 -9.95
N GLY A 49 10.88 9.98 -9.22
CA GLY A 49 11.38 11.27 -9.71
C GLY A 49 12.87 11.13 -9.95
N ASN A 50 13.36 11.64 -11.10
CA ASN A 50 14.75 12.05 -11.22
C ASN A 50 14.97 13.15 -10.17
N GLY A 51 15.32 12.75 -8.95
CA GLY A 51 15.98 13.62 -7.98
C GLY A 51 17.37 13.97 -8.47
#